data_AF-A0A923M7Q4-F1
#
_entry.id   AF-A0A923M7Q4-F1
#
_cell.length_a   1.000
_cell.length_b   1.000
_cell.length_c   1.000
_cell.angle_alpha   90.00
_cell.angle_beta   90.00
_cell.angle_gamma   90.00
#
_symmetry.space_group_name_H-M   'P 1'
#
loop_
_entity.id
_entity.type
_entity.pdbx_description
1 polymer ?
#
loop_
_entity_poly.entity_id
_entity_poly.type
_entity_poly.pdbx_seq_one_letter_code
_entity_poly.pdbx_strand_id
1 'polypeptide(L)'
;MADDYSFDTSTTGSIVANTRIGGGTIEVPGDKDMFSVSLTAGTTYTFNLVRFGVSWLNDPYLQLYNPQLTLVAQDDDSGNNLQARIVYTPTTSGTYYLGVMDAASGTGQYQIGATSSTSITGSVSLGALRTQVSEGDSVTFIVSAPISLAGNTYGYVLQGVSATDITSTTMNGQFTIGSDGRARITTTLVNDNLTEGTETLTIGTDIGQNLSVTVLDTSRPMVNVSATARNVLGVYSAFYGNAPTSATYATELGVYNSGGSSNYAADVAARFATTPNQSLAGTVLANLGVTAATTGGYTPSDSFTLVRDALTVYFTAFPSAKGQVVLNLVNLLANLERDTVWGQAAINFNNTLAARYSALPVLADTPAELVGVAHAGFDA
;
A
#
# COMPACT_ATOMS: atom_id res chain seq x y z
N MET A 1 26.87 -53.50 7.05
CA MET A 1 26.68 -52.43 6.05
C MET A 1 27.46 -51.23 6.57
N ALA A 2 27.65 -50.17 5.79
CA ALA A 2 28.28 -48.96 6.33
C ALA A 2 27.21 -48.16 7.07
N ASP A 3 27.54 -47.69 8.27
CA ASP A 3 26.72 -46.81 9.11
C ASP A 3 26.40 -45.52 8.33
N ASP A 4 25.11 -45.17 8.25
CA ASP A 4 24.63 -43.99 7.54
C ASP A 4 24.71 -42.71 8.39
N TYR A 5 24.62 -42.81 9.72
CA TYR A 5 24.68 -41.68 10.65
C TYR A 5 25.31 -42.05 12.01
N SER A 6 26.54 -41.60 12.24
CA SER A 6 27.23 -41.80 13.53
C SER A 6 26.44 -41.27 14.75
N PHE A 7 26.45 -42.00 15.87
CA PHE A 7 25.84 -41.58 17.14
C PHE A 7 26.64 -40.53 17.95
N ASP A 8 27.11 -39.47 17.29
CA ASP A 8 27.82 -38.37 17.95
C ASP A 8 27.67 -37.04 17.19
N THR A 9 28.34 -35.99 17.65
CA THR A 9 28.23 -34.64 17.08
C THR A 9 28.89 -34.50 15.70
N SER A 10 29.63 -35.51 15.22
CA SER A 10 30.18 -35.57 13.87
C SER A 10 29.20 -36.12 12.83
N THR A 11 27.98 -36.48 13.26
CA THR A 11 26.90 -36.91 12.36
C THR A 11 26.69 -35.94 11.21
N THR A 12 26.43 -36.50 10.03
CA THR A 12 25.99 -35.73 8.86
C THR A 12 24.48 -35.52 8.82
N GLY A 13 23.73 -36.17 9.72
CA GLY A 13 22.29 -36.03 9.87
C GLY A 13 21.91 -34.63 10.38
N SER A 14 21.00 -33.97 9.68
CA SER A 14 20.49 -32.65 10.05
C SER A 14 19.00 -32.54 9.78
N ILE A 15 18.27 -31.98 10.75
CA ILE A 15 16.85 -31.73 10.70
C ILE A 15 16.60 -30.22 10.68
N VAL A 16 15.73 -29.80 9.77
CA VAL A 16 15.20 -28.45 9.60
C VAL A 16 13.70 -28.52 9.82
N ALA A 17 13.20 -27.76 10.80
CA ALA A 17 11.78 -27.74 11.14
C ALA A 17 10.90 -27.30 9.94
N ASN A 18 9.71 -27.89 9.84
CA ASN A 18 8.70 -27.66 8.79
C ASN A 18 9.16 -28.04 7.38
N THR A 19 10.23 -28.82 7.27
CA THR A 19 10.64 -29.45 6.01
C THR A 19 10.43 -30.96 6.11
N ARG A 20 10.17 -31.61 4.97
CA ARG A 20 10.16 -33.07 4.91
C ARG A 20 11.60 -33.54 4.84
N ILE A 21 12.06 -34.25 5.86
CA ILE A 21 13.43 -34.75 5.93
C ILE A 21 13.47 -36.27 5.75
N GLY A 22 14.61 -36.70 5.19
CA GLY A 22 14.94 -38.06 4.81
C GLY A 22 15.03 -39.01 5.99
N GLY A 23 14.89 -40.29 5.64
CA GLY A 23 15.04 -41.40 6.56
C GLY A 23 16.47 -41.92 6.62
N GLY A 24 16.70 -42.83 7.56
CA GLY A 24 17.90 -43.66 7.66
C GLY A 24 17.51 -45.12 7.84
N THR A 25 18.51 -45.96 8.10
CA THR A 25 18.32 -47.37 8.40
C THR A 25 19.15 -47.76 9.61
N ILE A 26 18.51 -48.29 10.66
CA ILE A 26 19.25 -49.02 11.71
C ILE A 26 19.73 -50.33 11.09
N GLU A 27 21.02 -50.47 10.76
CA GLU A 27 21.48 -51.60 9.93
C GLU A 27 21.86 -52.83 10.73
N VAL A 28 22.23 -52.66 12.00
CA VAL A 28 22.57 -53.76 12.90
C VAL A 28 21.89 -53.59 14.26
N PRO A 29 21.58 -54.67 14.98
CA PRO A 29 21.02 -54.55 16.33
C PRO A 29 21.93 -53.74 17.26
N GLY A 30 21.35 -52.73 17.91
CA GLY A 30 22.07 -51.84 18.84
C GLY A 30 22.68 -50.59 18.19
N ASP A 31 22.54 -50.46 16.88
CA ASP A 31 22.89 -49.27 16.12
C ASP A 31 22.01 -48.06 16.46
N LYS A 32 22.56 -46.86 16.31
CA LYS A 32 21.92 -45.60 16.70
C LYS A 32 22.37 -44.47 15.81
N ASP A 33 21.40 -43.66 15.40
CA ASP A 33 21.63 -42.58 14.46
C ASP A 33 21.40 -41.24 15.14
N MET A 34 22.31 -40.28 14.93
CA MET A 34 22.17 -38.93 15.50
C MET A 34 21.81 -37.92 14.42
N PHE A 35 20.92 -36.97 14.72
CA PHE A 35 20.59 -35.84 13.84
C PHE A 35 20.68 -34.52 14.60
N SER A 36 21.38 -33.54 14.05
CA SER A 36 21.42 -32.18 14.59
C SER A 36 20.16 -31.38 14.22
N VAL A 37 19.67 -30.51 15.10
CA VAL A 37 18.55 -29.61 14.82
C VAL A 37 18.73 -28.27 15.53
N SER A 38 18.49 -27.15 14.84
CA SER A 38 18.54 -25.83 15.47
C SER A 38 17.17 -25.46 16.05
N LEU A 39 17.11 -25.25 17.37
CA LEU A 39 15.88 -24.90 18.08
C LEU A 39 15.95 -23.49 18.68
N THR A 40 14.82 -22.79 18.67
CA THR A 40 14.67 -21.44 19.25
C THR A 40 13.94 -21.51 20.57
N ALA A 41 14.48 -20.86 21.61
CA ALA A 41 13.86 -20.75 22.93
C ALA A 41 12.39 -20.30 22.84
N GLY A 42 11.48 -20.98 23.54
CA GLY A 42 10.06 -20.66 23.57
C GLY A 42 9.24 -21.15 22.36
N THR A 43 9.86 -21.66 21.31
CA THR A 43 9.15 -22.32 20.21
C THR A 43 8.93 -23.80 20.55
N THR A 44 7.68 -24.26 20.53
CA THR A 44 7.37 -25.68 20.74
C THR A 44 7.65 -26.44 19.45
N TYR A 45 8.43 -27.50 19.53
CA TYR A 45 8.72 -28.40 18.43
C TYR A 45 8.06 -29.75 18.68
N THR A 46 7.50 -30.35 17.64
CA THR A 46 7.05 -31.74 17.64
C THR A 46 7.93 -32.54 16.69
N PHE A 47 8.65 -33.49 17.24
CA PHE A 47 9.47 -34.45 16.50
C PHE A 47 8.70 -35.76 16.36
N ASN A 48 8.61 -36.28 15.15
CA ASN A 48 8.00 -37.58 14.89
C ASN A 48 9.04 -38.50 14.26
N LEU A 49 9.21 -39.68 14.84
CA LEU A 49 9.97 -40.78 14.28
C LEU A 49 8.98 -41.85 13.85
N VAL A 50 8.93 -42.12 12.55
CA VAL A 50 7.94 -43.01 11.96
C VAL A 50 8.58 -44.19 11.24
N ARG A 51 7.87 -45.31 11.25
CA ARG A 51 8.18 -46.51 10.46
C ARG A 51 8.06 -46.16 8.98
N PHE A 52 9.05 -46.50 8.17
CA PHE A 52 9.09 -46.11 6.76
C PHE A 52 9.63 -47.24 5.87
N GLY A 53 9.28 -47.21 4.59
CA GLY A 53 9.80 -48.14 3.59
C GLY A 53 9.23 -49.56 3.67
N VAL A 54 9.90 -50.50 2.98
CA VAL A 54 9.44 -51.90 2.84
C VAL A 54 9.99 -52.84 3.92
N SER A 55 11.03 -52.40 4.63
CA SER A 55 11.64 -53.12 5.76
C SER A 55 11.77 -52.14 6.92
N TRP A 56 10.63 -51.74 7.48
CA TRP A 56 10.56 -50.69 8.49
C TRP A 56 11.20 -51.10 9.81
N LEU A 57 11.67 -50.09 10.55
CA LEU A 57 12.09 -50.24 11.94
C LEU A 57 10.90 -50.73 12.80
N ASN A 58 11.12 -51.77 13.59
CA ASN A 58 10.03 -52.47 14.29
C ASN A 58 9.54 -51.74 15.53
N ASP A 59 10.45 -51.11 16.28
CA ASP A 59 10.10 -50.41 17.52
C ASP A 59 10.85 -49.07 17.62
N PRO A 60 10.38 -48.01 16.92
CA PRO A 60 11.12 -46.76 16.84
C PRO A 60 11.21 -46.05 18.19
N TYR A 61 12.42 -45.76 18.65
CA TYR A 61 12.70 -45.04 19.89
C TYR A 61 13.48 -43.75 19.61
N LEU A 62 12.98 -42.64 20.15
CA LEU A 62 13.52 -41.31 19.92
C LEU A 62 14.04 -40.69 21.21
N GLN A 63 15.21 -40.08 21.15
CA GLN A 63 15.83 -39.33 22.24
C GLN A 63 16.16 -37.91 21.78
N LEU A 64 16.05 -36.92 22.66
CA LEU A 64 16.43 -35.54 22.42
C LEU A 64 17.47 -35.10 23.44
N TYR A 65 18.60 -34.60 22.97
CA TYR A 65 19.71 -34.09 23.75
C TYR A 65 19.86 -32.57 23.56
N ASN A 66 20.20 -31.86 24.64
CA ASN A 66 20.49 -30.43 24.60
C ASN A 66 21.90 -30.15 24.02
N PRO A 67 22.30 -28.87 23.83
CA PRO A 67 23.62 -28.52 23.30
C PRO A 67 24.81 -29.03 24.13
N GLN A 68 24.59 -29.42 25.39
CA GLN A 68 25.61 -30.02 26.27
C GLN A 68 25.55 -31.56 26.26
N LEU A 69 24.84 -32.17 25.31
CA LEU A 69 24.62 -33.61 25.18
C LEU A 69 23.96 -34.25 26.41
N THR A 70 23.17 -33.49 27.16
CA THR A 70 22.32 -34.02 28.22
C THR A 70 20.96 -34.40 27.64
N LEU A 71 20.48 -35.60 27.94
CA LEU A 71 19.16 -36.06 27.54
C LEU A 71 18.07 -35.19 28.21
N VAL A 72 17.19 -34.59 27.40
CA VAL A 72 16.11 -33.69 27.86
C VAL A 72 14.71 -34.21 27.57
N ALA A 73 14.55 -35.13 26.61
CA ALA A 73 13.30 -35.84 26.37
C ALA A 73 13.58 -37.18 25.67
N GLN A 74 12.66 -38.13 25.80
CA GLN A 74 12.69 -39.40 25.08
C GLN A 74 11.25 -39.93 24.93
N ASP A 75 11.00 -40.72 23.90
CA ASP A 75 9.70 -41.35 23.65
C ASP A 75 9.84 -42.56 22.72
N ASP A 76 9.04 -43.61 22.92
CA ASP A 76 8.98 -44.83 22.10
C ASP A 76 7.59 -45.08 21.48
N ASP A 77 6.48 -44.76 22.16
CA ASP A 77 5.15 -45.20 21.73
C ASP A 77 4.05 -44.13 21.69
N SER A 78 4.33 -42.86 22.06
CA SER A 78 3.26 -41.86 22.21
C SER A 78 2.67 -41.34 20.90
N GLY A 79 3.38 -41.55 19.77
CA GLY A 79 2.95 -41.24 18.42
C GLY A 79 1.83 -42.15 17.89
N ASN A 80 1.32 -41.83 16.69
CA ASN A 80 0.26 -42.64 16.08
C ASN A 80 0.80 -44.04 15.74
N ASN A 81 0.00 -45.10 15.96
CA ASN A 81 0.38 -46.50 15.72
C ASN A 81 1.65 -46.95 16.49
N LEU A 82 1.84 -46.51 17.75
CA LEU A 82 2.99 -46.90 18.59
C LEU A 82 4.32 -46.56 17.92
N GLN A 83 4.44 -45.30 17.54
CA GLN A 83 5.65 -44.69 16.96
C GLN A 83 6.13 -43.60 17.92
N ALA A 84 7.39 -43.22 17.90
CA ALA A 84 7.89 -42.20 18.82
C ALA A 84 7.51 -40.77 18.39
N ARG A 85 7.08 -39.95 19.37
CA ARG A 85 6.83 -38.51 19.22
C ARG A 85 7.28 -37.72 20.45
N ILE A 86 8.19 -36.79 20.24
CA ILE A 86 8.61 -35.83 21.29
C ILE A 86 7.97 -34.46 21.03
N VAL A 87 7.33 -33.88 22.04
CA VAL A 87 6.93 -32.47 22.04
C VAL A 87 7.81 -31.71 23.05
N TYR A 88 8.52 -30.70 22.58
CA TYR A 88 9.53 -30.01 23.40
C TYR A 88 9.58 -28.49 23.13
N THR A 89 9.62 -27.70 24.20
CA THR A 89 9.84 -26.25 24.15
C THR A 89 11.19 -25.93 24.80
N PRO A 90 12.24 -25.60 24.04
CA PRO A 90 13.54 -25.27 24.59
C PRO A 90 13.46 -23.97 25.41
N THR A 91 14.22 -23.91 26.49
CA THR A 91 14.38 -22.69 27.30
C THR A 91 15.55 -21.82 26.85
N THR A 92 16.44 -22.35 26.00
CA THR A 92 17.60 -21.66 25.43
C THR A 92 17.72 -22.02 23.95
N SER A 93 17.98 -21.05 23.09
CA SER A 93 18.21 -21.30 21.66
C SER A 93 19.56 -21.98 21.43
N GLY A 94 19.63 -22.91 20.50
CA GLY A 94 20.88 -23.60 20.17
C GLY A 94 20.70 -24.84 19.32
N THR A 95 21.80 -25.56 19.08
CA THR A 95 21.80 -26.85 18.38
C THR A 95 21.53 -27.98 19.36
N TYR A 96 20.43 -28.69 19.13
CA TYR A 96 20.03 -29.89 19.84
C TYR A 96 20.31 -31.11 18.96
N TYR A 97 20.24 -32.31 19.55
CA TYR A 97 20.52 -33.55 18.85
C TYR A 97 19.43 -34.59 19.10
N LEU A 98 18.96 -35.24 18.04
CA LEU A 98 17.96 -36.30 18.08
C LEU A 98 18.63 -37.65 17.85
N GLY A 99 18.49 -38.57 18.81
CA GLY A 99 18.97 -39.94 18.70
C GLY A 99 17.84 -40.88 18.27
N VAL A 100 18.04 -41.62 17.19
CA VAL A 100 17.10 -42.60 16.65
C VAL A 100 17.67 -44.00 16.87
N MET A 101 16.86 -44.92 17.38
CA MET A 101 17.23 -46.32 17.55
C MET A 101 15.99 -47.22 17.61
N ASP A 102 16.20 -48.52 17.65
CA ASP A 102 15.16 -49.48 18.03
C ASP A 102 15.10 -49.59 19.56
N ALA A 103 13.91 -49.66 20.15
CA ALA A 103 13.73 -49.81 21.60
C ALA A 103 14.25 -51.16 22.13
N ALA A 104 14.34 -52.17 21.25
CA ALA A 104 14.85 -53.50 21.57
C ALA A 104 16.13 -53.82 20.77
N SER A 105 16.01 -54.66 19.75
CA SER A 105 17.14 -55.14 18.94
C SER A 105 16.77 -55.26 17.46
N GLY A 106 15.72 -54.54 17.04
CA GLY A 106 15.26 -54.47 15.67
C GLY A 106 16.20 -53.64 14.78
N THR A 107 15.99 -53.80 13.48
CA THR A 107 16.69 -53.10 12.41
C THR A 107 15.67 -52.70 11.37
N GLY A 108 15.95 -51.65 10.60
CA GLY A 108 15.08 -51.26 9.49
C GLY A 108 15.01 -49.76 9.25
N GLN A 109 14.24 -49.42 8.24
CA GLN A 109 14.08 -48.08 7.72
C GLN A 109 13.11 -47.25 8.58
N TYR A 110 13.49 -46.01 8.83
CA TYR A 110 12.67 -45.04 9.53
C TYR A 110 12.64 -43.71 8.77
N GLN A 111 11.73 -42.82 9.14
CA GLN A 111 11.75 -41.42 8.72
C GLN A 111 11.58 -40.53 9.96
N ILE A 112 12.33 -39.43 10.02
CA ILE A 112 12.25 -38.45 11.10
C ILE A 112 11.86 -37.07 10.56
N GLY A 113 11.04 -36.34 11.31
CA GLY A 113 10.62 -34.98 10.94
C GLY A 113 10.29 -34.12 12.14
N ALA A 114 10.35 -32.80 11.94
CA ALA A 114 10.07 -31.79 12.97
C ALA A 114 9.05 -30.77 12.44
N THR A 115 8.04 -30.45 13.25
CA THR A 115 7.15 -29.30 13.06
C THR A 115 7.31 -28.32 14.21
N SER A 116 7.10 -27.03 13.98
CA SER A 116 7.21 -26.00 15.04
C SER A 116 5.92 -25.20 15.19
N SER A 117 5.54 -24.91 16.43
CA SER A 117 4.51 -23.94 16.80
C SER A 117 5.06 -22.99 17.88
N THR A 118 4.96 -21.69 17.65
CA THR A 118 5.45 -20.70 18.63
C THR A 118 4.41 -20.54 19.75
N SER A 119 4.72 -21.03 20.95
CA SER A 119 3.90 -20.81 22.14
C SER A 119 4.33 -19.51 22.81
N ILE A 120 3.68 -18.39 22.49
CA ILE A 120 4.03 -17.10 23.09
C ILE A 120 3.50 -17.05 24.53
N THR A 121 4.38 -17.08 25.53
CA THR A 121 3.99 -16.85 26.93
C THR A 121 3.95 -15.34 27.19
N GLY A 122 2.74 -14.78 27.18
CA GLY A 122 2.47 -13.35 27.34
C GLY A 122 1.65 -12.79 26.17
N SER A 123 1.01 -11.64 26.38
CA SER A 123 0.21 -11.00 25.33
C SER A 123 1.10 -10.24 24.35
N VAL A 124 1.01 -10.57 23.07
CA VAL A 124 1.46 -9.67 22.00
C VAL A 124 0.28 -8.78 21.62
N SER A 125 0.54 -7.50 21.39
CA SER A 125 -0.43 -6.59 20.81
C SER A 125 0.16 -5.83 19.63
N LEU A 126 -0.72 -5.48 18.69
CA LEU A 126 -0.40 -4.64 17.55
C LEU A 126 -1.22 -3.36 17.64
N GLY A 127 -0.54 -2.23 17.57
CA GLY A 127 -1.16 -0.90 17.51
C GLY A 127 -0.65 -0.11 16.31
N ALA A 128 -1.32 0.99 15.98
CA ALA A 128 -0.85 1.97 15.02
C ALA A 128 -0.80 3.34 15.68
N LEU A 129 0.16 4.18 15.29
CA LEU A 129 0.22 5.56 15.78
C LEU A 129 -0.96 6.41 15.31
N ARG A 130 -1.57 6.02 14.19
CA ARG A 130 -2.78 6.63 13.63
C ARG A 130 -3.68 5.52 13.10
N THR A 131 -4.99 5.68 13.29
CA THR A 131 -6.02 4.77 12.77
C THR A 131 -6.51 5.18 11.38
N GLN A 132 -6.17 6.39 10.95
CA GLN A 132 -6.45 6.94 9.64
C GLN A 132 -5.29 7.84 9.21
N VAL A 133 -4.90 7.75 7.95
CA VAL A 133 -3.88 8.60 7.32
C VAL A 133 -4.32 8.97 5.91
N SER A 134 -3.65 9.96 5.32
CA SER A 134 -3.80 10.33 3.93
C SER A 134 -2.65 9.76 3.10
N GLU A 135 -2.84 9.61 1.79
CA GLU A 135 -1.73 9.37 0.87
C GLU A 135 -0.62 10.43 1.03
N GLY A 136 0.63 10.02 0.82
CA GLY A 136 1.81 10.84 1.10
C GLY A 136 2.26 10.84 2.55
N ASP A 137 1.41 10.44 3.50
CA ASP A 137 1.82 10.24 4.89
C ASP A 137 2.45 8.85 5.10
N SER A 138 3.06 8.67 6.27
CA SER A 138 3.50 7.36 6.74
C SER A 138 2.57 6.81 7.83
N VAL A 139 2.31 5.50 7.76
CA VAL A 139 1.73 4.72 8.85
C VAL A 139 2.88 4.06 9.62
N THR A 140 2.84 4.12 10.95
CA THR A 140 3.75 3.35 11.80
C THR A 140 2.96 2.43 12.71
N PHE A 141 3.17 1.13 12.52
CA PHE A 141 2.66 0.07 13.37
C PHE A 141 3.65 -0.23 14.50
N ILE A 142 3.13 -0.49 15.69
CA ILE A 142 3.92 -0.83 16.88
C ILE A 142 3.49 -2.22 17.34
N VAL A 143 4.42 -3.17 17.24
CA VAL A 143 4.29 -4.47 17.89
C VAL A 143 4.80 -4.31 19.31
N SER A 144 3.99 -4.68 20.31
CA SER A 144 4.40 -4.80 21.71
C SER A 144 4.36 -6.26 22.12
N ALA A 145 5.47 -6.77 22.63
CA ALA A 145 5.66 -8.17 22.96
C ALA A 145 6.42 -8.33 24.29
N PRO A 146 6.37 -9.51 24.92
CA PRO A 146 7.21 -9.82 26.07
C PRO A 146 8.70 -9.64 25.76
N ILE A 147 9.47 -9.12 26.71
CA ILE A 147 10.92 -8.87 26.54
C ILE A 147 11.73 -10.16 26.29
N SER A 148 11.17 -11.33 26.62
CA SER A 148 11.75 -12.64 26.30
C SER A 148 11.84 -12.92 24.80
N LEU A 149 11.10 -12.17 23.98
CA LEU A 149 11.18 -12.26 22.51
C LEU A 149 12.16 -11.26 21.90
N ALA A 150 12.82 -10.42 22.71
CA ALA A 150 13.78 -9.45 22.21
C ALA A 150 14.91 -10.12 21.42
N GLY A 151 15.26 -9.56 20.27
CA GLY A 151 16.26 -10.09 19.33
C GLY A 151 15.71 -11.09 18.31
N ASN A 152 14.49 -11.62 18.49
CA ASN A 152 13.85 -12.49 17.50
C ASN A 152 13.28 -11.66 16.33
N THR A 153 13.36 -12.24 15.13
CA THR A 153 12.83 -11.66 13.88
C THR A 153 11.60 -12.41 13.41
N TYR A 154 10.59 -11.68 12.96
CA TYR A 154 9.30 -12.19 12.48
C TYR A 154 8.92 -11.53 11.15
N GLY A 155 8.13 -12.21 10.33
CA GLY A 155 7.61 -11.66 9.09
C GLY A 155 6.31 -10.87 9.28
N TYR A 156 6.03 -10.00 8.31
CA TYR A 156 4.75 -9.34 8.13
C TYR A 156 4.37 -9.25 6.65
N VAL A 157 3.08 -9.11 6.40
CA VAL A 157 2.48 -8.89 5.08
C VAL A 157 1.51 -7.71 5.17
N LEU A 158 1.57 -6.82 4.18
CA LEU A 158 0.65 -5.71 3.95
C LEU A 158 -0.36 -6.11 2.87
N GLN A 159 -1.61 -5.73 3.06
CA GLN A 159 -2.73 -6.04 2.16
C GLN A 159 -3.74 -4.89 2.15
N GLY A 160 -4.60 -4.84 1.14
CA GLY A 160 -5.73 -3.92 1.06
C GLY A 160 -5.45 -2.53 0.47
N VAL A 161 -4.22 -2.34 -0.05
CA VAL A 161 -3.81 -1.24 -0.95
C VAL A 161 -2.97 -1.85 -2.09
N SER A 162 -2.73 -1.15 -3.20
CA SER A 162 -1.81 -1.64 -4.24
C SER A 162 -0.35 -1.49 -3.84
N ALA A 163 0.53 -2.31 -4.43
CA ALA A 163 1.96 -2.21 -4.22
C ALA A 163 2.55 -0.92 -4.83
N THR A 164 1.82 -0.26 -5.74
CA THR A 164 2.18 1.04 -6.30
C THR A 164 1.98 2.19 -5.32
N ASP A 165 1.13 2.00 -4.32
CA ASP A 165 0.64 3.08 -3.44
C ASP A 165 1.49 3.15 -2.17
N ILE A 166 2.56 2.35 -2.10
CA ILE A 166 3.55 2.37 -1.04
C ILE A 166 4.94 2.53 -1.63
N THR A 167 5.82 3.24 -0.92
CA THR A 167 7.19 3.48 -1.39
C THR A 167 8.07 2.22 -1.37
N SER A 168 7.62 1.17 -0.68
CA SER A 168 8.30 -0.13 -0.63
C SER A 168 8.02 -0.92 -1.90
N THR A 169 9.05 -1.52 -2.50
CA THR A 169 8.88 -2.39 -3.67
C THR A 169 8.27 -3.76 -3.33
N THR A 170 8.02 -4.05 -2.04
CA THR A 170 7.45 -5.32 -1.58
C THR A 170 6.35 -5.11 -0.54
N MET A 171 5.30 -5.95 -0.63
CA MET A 171 4.18 -6.01 0.32
C MET A 171 4.46 -6.89 1.54
N ASN A 172 5.67 -7.39 1.68
CA ASN A 172 6.10 -8.21 2.80
C ASN A 172 7.47 -7.73 3.31
N GLY A 173 7.75 -8.04 4.57
CA GLY A 173 8.99 -7.67 5.21
C GLY A 173 9.19 -8.42 6.53
N GLN A 174 10.22 -8.01 7.26
CA GLN A 174 10.54 -8.56 8.57
C GLN A 174 10.70 -7.44 9.59
N PHE A 175 10.46 -7.77 10.86
CA PHE A 175 10.73 -6.90 11.99
C PHE A 175 11.38 -7.69 13.13
N THR A 176 12.23 -7.02 13.91
CA THR A 176 12.89 -7.59 15.08
C THR A 176 12.36 -6.93 16.33
N ILE A 177 12.01 -7.72 17.35
CA ILE A 177 11.60 -7.18 18.65
C ILE A 177 12.83 -6.56 19.33
N GLY A 178 12.76 -5.28 19.65
CA GLY A 178 13.81 -4.56 20.36
C GLY A 178 13.95 -5.02 21.81
N SER A 179 15.06 -4.63 22.44
CA SER A 179 15.30 -4.88 23.87
C SER A 179 14.27 -4.23 24.80
N ASP A 180 13.46 -3.30 24.31
CA ASP A 180 12.32 -2.69 25.00
C ASP A 180 11.01 -3.49 24.84
N GLY A 181 11.06 -4.66 24.19
CA GLY A 181 9.89 -5.47 23.86
C GLY A 181 9.03 -4.89 22.74
N ARG A 182 9.55 -3.93 21.94
CA ARG A 182 8.79 -3.30 20.86
C ARG A 182 9.47 -3.41 19.51
N ALA A 183 8.67 -3.45 18.45
CA ALA A 183 9.13 -3.24 17.09
C ALA A 183 8.27 -2.15 16.42
N ARG A 184 8.88 -1.39 15.51
CA ARG A 184 8.21 -0.35 14.71
C ARG A 184 8.30 -0.73 13.25
N ILE A 185 7.17 -0.76 12.57
CA ILE A 185 7.06 -1.06 11.14
C ILE A 185 6.46 0.19 10.50
N THR A 186 7.23 0.86 9.64
CA THR A 186 6.80 2.10 9.00
C THR A 186 6.66 1.88 7.50
N THR A 187 5.49 2.24 6.97
CA THR A 187 5.20 2.25 5.54
C THR A 187 4.80 3.66 5.14
N THR A 188 5.43 4.18 4.10
CA THR A 188 5.06 5.47 3.51
C THR A 188 4.15 5.23 2.32
N LEU A 189 3.02 5.93 2.32
CA LEU A 189 2.06 5.91 1.22
C LEU A 189 2.55 6.85 0.12
N VAL A 190 2.41 6.41 -1.13
CA VAL A 190 2.69 7.26 -2.29
C VAL A 190 1.51 8.22 -2.43
N ASN A 191 1.82 9.51 -2.50
CA ASN A 191 0.86 10.49 -2.98
C ASN A 191 0.91 10.47 -4.50
N ASP A 192 -0.14 9.97 -5.13
CA ASP A 192 -0.27 9.99 -6.57
C ASP A 192 -1.57 10.66 -7.04
N ASN A 193 -1.92 10.40 -8.29
CA ASN A 193 -2.98 11.10 -8.98
C ASN A 193 -4.11 10.16 -9.44
N LEU A 194 -4.09 8.90 -9.00
CA LEU A 194 -5.10 7.92 -9.34
C LEU A 194 -6.23 7.99 -8.32
N THR A 195 -7.47 8.11 -8.78
CA THR A 195 -8.63 8.08 -7.89
C THR A 195 -9.06 6.64 -7.69
N GLU A 196 -8.80 6.12 -6.50
CA GLU A 196 -9.04 4.74 -6.10
C GLU A 196 -10.07 4.65 -4.96
N GLY A 197 -10.37 5.80 -4.34
CA GLY A 197 -11.26 5.90 -3.20
C GLY A 197 -10.56 5.56 -1.89
N THR A 198 -11.27 5.73 -0.77
CA THR A 198 -10.71 5.38 0.55
C THR A 198 -10.44 3.88 0.66
N GLU A 199 -9.22 3.51 1.03
CA GLU A 199 -8.77 2.12 1.14
C GLU A 199 -8.51 1.70 2.59
N THR A 200 -8.20 0.43 2.79
CA THR A 200 -7.89 -0.14 4.11
C THR A 200 -6.56 -0.89 4.08
N LEU A 201 -5.49 -0.24 4.53
CA LEU A 201 -4.20 -0.88 4.71
C LEU A 201 -4.24 -1.80 5.93
N THR A 202 -4.08 -3.10 5.70
CA THR A 202 -4.03 -4.13 6.74
C THR A 202 -2.64 -4.74 6.82
N ILE A 203 -2.08 -4.77 8.04
CA ILE A 203 -0.87 -5.53 8.34
C ILE A 203 -1.24 -6.84 9.03
N GLY A 204 -0.70 -7.95 8.53
CA GLY A 204 -0.72 -9.25 9.19
C GLY A 204 0.71 -9.66 9.57
N THR A 205 0.90 -10.24 10.75
CA THR A 205 2.21 -10.68 11.25
C THR A 205 2.23 -12.18 11.46
N ASP A 206 3.41 -12.80 11.30
CA ASP A 206 3.58 -14.26 11.51
C ASP A 206 3.41 -14.69 12.98
N ILE A 207 3.31 -13.72 13.89
CA ILE A 207 2.96 -13.92 15.30
C ILE A 207 1.45 -13.81 15.56
N GLY A 208 0.63 -13.89 14.49
CA GLY A 208 -0.82 -14.04 14.56
C GLY A 208 -1.60 -12.76 14.87
N GLN A 209 -0.95 -11.59 14.81
CA GLN A 209 -1.63 -10.30 14.97
C GLN A 209 -1.97 -9.70 13.61
N ASN A 210 -3.13 -9.06 13.51
CA ASN A 210 -3.50 -8.21 12.39
C ASN A 210 -4.03 -6.86 12.89
N LEU A 211 -3.87 -5.82 12.07
CA LEU A 211 -4.42 -4.49 12.33
C LEU A 211 -4.66 -3.76 11.01
N SER A 212 -5.73 -2.99 10.95
CA SER A 212 -6.10 -2.18 9.79
C SER A 212 -6.07 -0.69 10.10
N VAL A 213 -5.69 0.10 9.11
CA VAL A 213 -5.68 1.57 9.12
C VAL A 213 -6.38 2.05 7.85
N THR A 214 -7.24 3.06 7.97
CA THR A 214 -7.90 3.68 6.81
C THR A 214 -6.92 4.58 6.08
N VAL A 215 -6.82 4.42 4.76
CA VAL A 215 -6.03 5.29 3.88
C VAL A 215 -7.00 6.17 3.10
N LEU A 216 -6.92 7.48 3.33
CA LEU A 216 -7.71 8.46 2.63
C LEU A 216 -7.02 8.78 1.30
N ASP A 217 -7.70 8.45 0.22
CA ASP A 217 -7.41 8.95 -1.12
C ASP A 217 -7.41 10.49 -1.10
N THR A 218 -6.26 11.06 -1.45
CA THR A 218 -6.05 12.51 -1.56
C THR A 218 -6.02 12.97 -3.00
N SER A 219 -6.07 12.04 -3.96
CA SER A 219 -6.28 12.34 -5.35
C SER A 219 -7.55 13.18 -5.49
N ARG A 220 -7.47 14.18 -6.36
CA ARG A 220 -8.59 15.09 -6.62
C ARG A 220 -9.31 14.58 -7.86
N PRO A 221 -10.65 14.43 -7.82
CA PRO A 221 -11.40 13.90 -8.95
C PRO A 221 -11.16 14.76 -10.19
N MET A 222 -10.65 14.15 -11.27
CA MET A 222 -10.50 14.86 -12.54
C MET A 222 -11.88 15.08 -13.14
N VAL A 223 -12.29 16.34 -13.28
CA VAL A 223 -13.53 16.66 -13.99
C VAL A 223 -13.31 16.39 -15.49
N ASN A 224 -13.95 15.35 -16.02
CA ASN A 224 -13.90 14.95 -17.43
C ASN A 224 -14.76 15.87 -18.33
N VAL A 225 -14.37 17.14 -18.47
CA VAL A 225 -14.88 18.04 -19.52
C VAL A 225 -13.90 17.99 -20.69
N SER A 226 -14.36 17.81 -21.94
CA SER A 226 -13.45 17.80 -23.11
C SER A 226 -12.65 19.10 -23.22
N ALA A 227 -11.43 19.07 -23.76
CA ALA A 227 -10.59 20.27 -23.87
C ALA A 227 -11.29 21.40 -24.65
N THR A 228 -12.06 21.04 -25.67
CA THR A 228 -12.90 21.98 -26.43
C THR A 228 -13.96 22.62 -25.54
N ALA A 229 -14.76 21.81 -24.84
CA ALA A 229 -15.81 22.33 -23.96
C ALA A 229 -15.22 23.18 -22.82
N ARG A 230 -14.06 22.80 -22.28
CA ARG A 230 -13.34 23.60 -21.27
C ARG A 230 -12.92 24.96 -21.81
N ASN A 231 -12.34 25.01 -23.01
CA ASN A 231 -11.91 26.27 -23.61
C ASN A 231 -13.11 27.18 -23.92
N VAL A 232 -14.18 26.62 -24.49
CA VAL A 232 -15.39 27.39 -24.84
C VAL A 232 -16.08 27.91 -23.58
N LEU A 233 -16.44 27.03 -22.64
CA LEU A 233 -17.13 27.42 -21.41
C LEU A 233 -16.25 28.29 -20.51
N GLY A 234 -14.97 27.94 -20.38
CA GLY A 234 -14.03 28.60 -19.50
C GLY A 234 -13.75 30.03 -19.94
N VAL A 235 -13.40 30.23 -21.22
CA VAL A 235 -13.15 31.57 -21.76
C VAL A 235 -14.44 32.40 -21.76
N TYR A 236 -15.56 31.86 -22.25
CA TYR A 236 -16.83 32.59 -22.22
C TYR A 236 -17.18 33.04 -20.80
N SER A 237 -17.16 32.11 -19.85
CA SER A 237 -17.56 32.43 -18.48
C SER A 237 -16.58 33.36 -17.78
N ALA A 238 -15.29 33.32 -18.11
CA ALA A 238 -14.30 34.26 -17.58
C ALA A 238 -14.64 35.71 -17.97
N PHE A 239 -15.14 35.93 -19.19
CA PHE A 239 -15.54 37.27 -19.65
C PHE A 239 -16.94 37.68 -19.19
N TYR A 240 -17.92 36.77 -19.24
CA TYR A 240 -19.34 37.09 -19.02
C TYR A 240 -19.85 36.82 -17.60
N GLY A 241 -19.09 36.08 -16.78
CA GLY A 241 -19.43 35.70 -15.40
C GLY A 241 -20.50 34.62 -15.27
N ASN A 242 -21.15 34.25 -16.36
CA ASN A 242 -22.21 33.27 -16.41
C ASN A 242 -21.94 32.23 -17.50
N ALA A 243 -22.59 31.07 -17.37
CA ALA A 243 -22.58 30.07 -18.43
C ALA A 243 -23.32 30.60 -19.68
N PRO A 244 -22.86 30.24 -20.89
CA PRO A 244 -23.66 30.47 -22.08
C PRO A 244 -24.95 29.66 -22.04
N THR A 245 -26.03 30.18 -22.62
CA THR A 245 -27.21 29.36 -22.92
C THR A 245 -26.85 28.29 -23.94
N SER A 246 -27.67 27.24 -24.10
CA SER A 246 -27.40 26.18 -25.09
C SER A 246 -27.24 26.71 -26.52
N ALA A 247 -28.07 27.68 -26.91
CA ALA A 247 -27.99 28.31 -28.23
C ALA A 247 -26.72 29.17 -28.38
N THR A 248 -26.35 29.90 -27.31
CA THR A 248 -25.10 30.65 -27.28
C THR A 248 -23.91 29.71 -27.37
N TYR A 249 -23.87 28.63 -26.59
CA TYR A 249 -22.77 27.67 -26.62
C TYR A 249 -22.58 27.05 -28.01
N ALA A 250 -23.66 26.67 -28.70
CA ALA A 250 -23.56 26.14 -30.07
C ALA A 250 -22.94 27.17 -31.03
N THR A 251 -23.25 28.46 -30.85
CA THR A 251 -22.67 29.55 -31.63
C THR A 251 -21.18 29.72 -31.31
N GLU A 252 -20.83 29.76 -30.03
CA GLU A 252 -19.43 29.87 -29.57
C GLU A 252 -18.58 28.67 -30.02
N LEU A 253 -19.13 27.46 -29.97
CA LEU A 253 -18.49 26.24 -30.45
C LEU A 253 -18.22 26.31 -31.96
N GLY A 254 -19.12 26.91 -32.75
CA GLY A 254 -18.89 27.16 -34.17
C GLY A 254 -17.70 28.10 -34.44
N VAL A 255 -17.56 29.16 -33.65
CA VAL A 255 -16.40 30.07 -33.70
C VAL A 255 -15.12 29.32 -33.31
N TYR A 256 -15.18 28.50 -32.26
CA TYR A 256 -14.05 27.67 -31.85
C TYR A 256 -13.63 26.67 -32.93
N ASN A 257 -14.58 25.93 -33.52
CA ASN A 257 -14.28 24.91 -34.51
C ASN A 257 -13.74 25.49 -35.82
N SER A 258 -14.07 26.75 -36.15
CA SER A 258 -13.58 27.42 -37.35
C SER A 258 -12.21 28.07 -37.18
N GLY A 259 -11.86 28.52 -35.97
CA GLY A 259 -10.63 29.27 -35.72
C GLY A 259 -9.64 28.64 -34.73
N GLY A 260 -10.04 27.61 -33.99
CA GLY A 260 -9.30 27.09 -32.84
C GLY A 260 -9.37 28.00 -31.61
N SER A 261 -8.74 27.55 -30.53
CA SER A 261 -8.84 28.17 -29.20
C SER A 261 -8.33 29.61 -29.14
N SER A 262 -7.19 29.91 -29.78
CA SER A 262 -6.61 31.27 -29.79
C SER A 262 -7.51 32.28 -30.51
N ASN A 263 -8.05 31.92 -31.68
CA ASN A 263 -8.96 32.80 -32.43
C ASN A 263 -10.29 32.98 -31.70
N TYR A 264 -10.82 31.90 -31.13
CA TYR A 264 -12.00 31.98 -30.27
C TYR A 264 -11.81 32.95 -29.10
N ALA A 265 -10.70 32.82 -28.38
CA ALA A 265 -10.42 33.69 -27.25
C ALA A 265 -10.21 35.16 -27.67
N ALA A 266 -9.57 35.40 -28.81
CA ALA A 266 -9.43 36.73 -29.39
C ALA A 266 -10.79 37.33 -29.78
N ASP A 267 -11.68 36.54 -30.39
CA ASP A 267 -13.04 36.93 -30.74
C ASP A 267 -13.85 37.35 -29.51
N VAL A 268 -13.86 36.52 -28.46
CA VAL A 268 -14.55 36.84 -27.20
C VAL A 268 -13.97 38.13 -26.59
N ALA A 269 -12.65 38.28 -26.55
CA ALA A 269 -12.00 39.47 -25.99
C ALA A 269 -12.33 40.75 -26.77
N ALA A 270 -12.48 40.67 -28.11
CA ALA A 270 -12.82 41.81 -28.95
C ALA A 270 -14.20 42.39 -28.60
N ARG A 271 -15.13 41.57 -28.09
CA ARG A 271 -16.47 42.01 -27.63
C ARG A 271 -16.40 42.95 -26.42
N PHE A 272 -15.27 42.97 -25.71
CA PHE A 272 -15.01 43.83 -24.54
C PHE A 272 -14.03 44.96 -24.85
N ALA A 273 -13.79 45.29 -26.13
CA ALA A 273 -12.80 46.30 -26.54
C ALA A 273 -13.03 47.69 -25.92
N THR A 274 -14.28 48.07 -25.62
CA THR A 274 -14.65 49.34 -24.99
C THR A 274 -14.62 49.32 -23.46
N THR A 275 -14.39 48.14 -22.85
CA THR A 275 -14.36 47.99 -21.39
C THR A 275 -13.01 48.46 -20.85
N PRO A 276 -12.96 49.30 -19.80
CA PRO A 276 -11.69 49.70 -19.18
C PRO A 276 -10.88 48.48 -18.71
N ASN A 277 -9.59 48.43 -19.05
CA ASN A 277 -8.74 47.25 -18.79
C ASN A 277 -8.71 46.82 -17.33
N GLN A 278 -8.73 47.77 -16.39
CA GLN A 278 -8.73 47.46 -14.96
C GLN A 278 -10.03 46.78 -14.51
N SER A 279 -11.16 47.26 -15.02
CA SER A 279 -12.47 46.65 -14.77
C SER A 279 -12.54 45.25 -15.38
N LEU A 280 -12.07 45.11 -16.63
CA LEU A 280 -12.02 43.82 -17.32
C LEU A 280 -11.13 42.81 -16.58
N ALA A 281 -9.94 43.21 -16.14
CA ALA A 281 -9.03 42.36 -15.38
C ALA A 281 -9.66 41.90 -14.05
N GLY A 282 -10.31 42.81 -13.32
CA GLY A 282 -11.01 42.48 -12.07
C GLY A 282 -12.16 41.49 -12.29
N THR A 283 -12.98 41.72 -13.31
CA THR A 283 -14.09 40.84 -13.69
C THR A 283 -13.61 39.44 -14.08
N VAL A 284 -12.57 39.35 -14.92
CA VAL A 284 -12.01 38.05 -15.34
C VAL A 284 -11.51 37.24 -14.15
N LEU A 285 -10.72 37.85 -13.26
CA LEU A 285 -10.20 37.15 -12.07
C LEU A 285 -11.33 36.69 -11.16
N ALA A 286 -12.32 37.54 -10.90
CA ALA A 286 -13.47 37.18 -10.08
C ALA A 286 -14.26 36.01 -10.69
N ASN A 287 -14.51 36.05 -12.00
CA ASN A 287 -15.25 35.01 -12.72
C ASN A 287 -14.50 33.67 -12.80
N LEU A 288 -13.16 33.72 -12.79
CA LEU A 288 -12.29 32.54 -12.68
C LEU A 288 -12.20 32.00 -11.25
N GLY A 289 -12.85 32.64 -10.27
CA GLY A 289 -12.79 32.23 -8.87
C GLY A 289 -11.45 32.57 -8.19
N VAL A 290 -10.64 33.44 -8.80
CA VAL A 290 -9.42 33.96 -8.18
C VAL A 290 -9.83 35.02 -7.17
N THR A 291 -9.68 34.70 -5.89
CA THR A 291 -10.05 35.57 -4.77
C THR A 291 -8.82 36.03 -3.99
N ALA A 292 -9.03 36.98 -3.09
CA ALA A 292 -8.05 37.41 -2.12
C ALA A 292 -7.49 36.23 -1.28
N ALA A 293 -6.17 36.20 -1.08
CA ALA A 293 -5.54 35.24 -0.19
C ALA A 293 -6.03 35.45 1.25
N THR A 294 -6.33 34.37 1.96
CA THR A 294 -6.77 34.37 3.37
C THR A 294 -5.63 34.06 4.35
N THR A 295 -4.43 33.79 3.83
CA THR A 295 -3.21 33.42 4.57
C THR A 295 -1.99 34.13 3.99
N GLY A 296 -0.93 34.33 4.79
CA GLY A 296 0.37 34.81 4.30
C GLY A 296 0.76 36.27 4.58
N GLY A 297 0.17 36.94 5.57
CA GLY A 297 0.66 38.25 6.06
C GLY A 297 0.34 39.46 5.18
N TYR A 298 -0.29 39.27 4.01
CA TYR A 298 -0.91 40.33 3.22
C TYR A 298 -2.32 40.61 3.76
N THR A 299 -2.80 41.86 3.67
CA THR A 299 -4.24 42.07 3.83
C THR A 299 -4.95 41.42 2.64
N PRO A 300 -6.09 40.72 2.83
CA PRO A 300 -6.74 39.99 1.74
C PRO A 300 -6.97 40.84 0.48
N SER A 301 -7.35 42.11 0.63
CA SER A 301 -7.56 43.04 -0.49
C SER A 301 -6.32 43.32 -1.34
N ASP A 302 -5.11 43.24 -0.77
CA ASP A 302 -3.88 43.64 -1.46
C ASP A 302 -3.42 42.56 -2.44
N SER A 303 -3.56 41.28 -2.07
CA SER A 303 -3.17 40.14 -2.92
C SER A 303 -3.97 40.07 -4.24
N PHE A 304 -5.29 40.25 -4.17
CA PHE A 304 -6.15 40.31 -5.35
C PHE A 304 -5.84 41.55 -6.20
N THR A 305 -5.64 42.69 -5.55
CA THR A 305 -5.30 43.97 -6.21
C THR A 305 -3.99 43.87 -6.99
N LEU A 306 -2.96 43.21 -6.44
CA LEU A 306 -1.69 42.97 -7.13
C LEU A 306 -1.87 42.19 -8.44
N VAL A 307 -2.60 41.07 -8.41
CA VAL A 307 -2.83 40.25 -9.62
C VAL A 307 -3.68 41.01 -10.64
N ARG A 308 -4.73 41.72 -10.19
CA ARG A 308 -5.57 42.56 -11.05
C ARG A 308 -4.75 43.65 -11.74
N ASP A 309 -3.91 44.36 -11.00
CA ASP A 309 -3.16 45.50 -11.52
C ASP A 309 -2.06 45.01 -12.49
N ALA A 310 -1.42 43.87 -12.21
CA ALA A 310 -0.50 43.21 -13.14
C ALA A 310 -1.21 42.84 -14.46
N LEU A 311 -2.39 42.23 -14.38
CA LEU A 311 -3.19 41.88 -15.55
C LEU A 311 -3.67 43.12 -16.32
N THR A 312 -3.97 44.21 -15.61
CA THR A 312 -4.34 45.52 -16.18
C THR A 312 -3.21 46.10 -17.02
N VAL A 313 -1.99 46.09 -16.48
CA VAL A 313 -0.78 46.54 -17.18
C VAL A 313 -0.59 45.71 -18.46
N TYR A 314 -0.74 44.38 -18.35
CA TYR A 314 -0.60 43.50 -19.50
C TYR A 314 -1.66 43.76 -20.58
N PHE A 315 -2.93 43.89 -20.22
CA PHE A 315 -4.01 44.19 -21.17
C PHE A 315 -3.83 45.54 -21.86
N THR A 316 -3.16 46.48 -21.22
CA THR A 316 -2.83 47.79 -21.79
C THR A 316 -1.67 47.70 -22.76
N ALA A 317 -0.62 46.94 -22.42
CA ALA A 317 0.54 46.75 -23.28
C ALA A 317 0.24 45.87 -24.51
N PHE A 318 -0.62 44.87 -24.36
CA PHE A 318 -0.89 43.85 -25.38
C PHE A 318 -2.40 43.65 -25.64
N PRO A 319 -3.08 44.64 -26.24
CA PRO A 319 -4.54 44.62 -26.38
C PRO A 319 -5.07 43.48 -27.26
N SER A 320 -4.30 43.03 -28.25
CA SER A 320 -4.65 41.87 -29.09
C SER A 320 -4.44 40.53 -28.38
N ALA A 321 -3.64 40.48 -27.30
CA ALA A 321 -3.32 39.25 -26.60
C ALA A 321 -4.25 38.96 -25.41
N LYS A 322 -5.20 39.86 -25.09
CA LYS A 322 -6.11 39.71 -23.94
C LYS A 322 -6.80 38.34 -23.92
N GLY A 323 -7.36 37.94 -25.07
CA GLY A 323 -8.00 36.63 -25.24
C GLY A 323 -7.07 35.48 -24.92
N GLN A 324 -5.86 35.49 -25.48
CA GLN A 324 -4.87 34.44 -25.24
C GLN A 324 -4.45 34.35 -23.78
N VAL A 325 -4.33 35.47 -23.06
CA VAL A 325 -4.03 35.45 -21.62
C VAL A 325 -5.15 34.78 -20.84
N VAL A 326 -6.41 35.11 -21.13
CA VAL A 326 -7.55 34.49 -20.45
C VAL A 326 -7.62 32.99 -20.76
N LEU A 327 -7.39 32.59 -22.02
CA LEU A 327 -7.28 31.18 -22.39
C LEU A 327 -6.16 30.47 -21.64
N ASN A 328 -5.00 31.11 -21.48
CA ASN A 328 -3.89 30.55 -20.71
C ASN A 328 -4.25 30.42 -19.23
N LEU A 329 -4.96 31.38 -18.64
CA LEU A 329 -5.44 31.29 -17.26
C LEU A 329 -6.45 30.15 -17.08
N VAL A 330 -7.40 29.99 -18.01
CA VAL A 330 -8.36 28.87 -18.02
C VAL A 330 -7.61 27.53 -18.07
N ASN A 331 -6.65 27.39 -18.97
CA ASN A 331 -5.86 26.17 -19.09
C ASN A 331 -4.94 25.94 -17.88
N LEU A 332 -4.40 27.02 -17.31
CA LEU A 332 -3.59 26.94 -16.10
C LEU A 332 -4.45 26.43 -14.94
N LEU A 333 -5.59 27.06 -14.66
CA LEU A 333 -6.51 26.64 -13.60
C LEU A 333 -7.02 25.20 -13.81
N ALA A 334 -7.27 24.80 -15.06
CA ALA A 334 -7.63 23.42 -15.38
C ALA A 334 -6.55 22.40 -14.96
N ASN A 335 -5.28 22.81 -14.92
CA ASN A 335 -4.14 21.95 -14.56
C ASN A 335 -3.62 22.18 -13.13
N LEU A 336 -4.08 23.23 -12.45
CA LEU A 336 -3.60 23.63 -11.12
C LEU A 336 -4.44 23.06 -9.96
N GLU A 337 -5.42 22.17 -10.21
CA GLU A 337 -6.21 21.55 -9.12
C GLU A 337 -5.35 20.87 -8.06
N ARG A 338 -4.12 20.49 -8.44
CA ARG A 338 -3.13 19.76 -7.64
C ARG A 338 -2.11 20.67 -6.94
N ASP A 339 -2.21 21.99 -7.11
CA ASP A 339 -1.31 22.96 -6.49
C ASP A 339 -1.76 23.33 -5.06
N THR A 340 -0.84 23.39 -4.11
CA THR A 340 -1.18 23.66 -2.69
C THR A 340 -1.58 25.12 -2.43
N VAL A 341 -1.23 26.04 -3.33
CA VAL A 341 -1.51 27.48 -3.24
C VAL A 341 -2.71 27.85 -4.12
N TRP A 342 -2.77 27.34 -5.35
CA TRP A 342 -3.79 27.66 -6.35
C TRP A 342 -4.88 26.60 -6.48
N GLY A 343 -4.71 25.43 -5.88
CA GLY A 343 -5.59 24.28 -6.06
C GLY A 343 -7.02 24.53 -5.63
N GLN A 344 -7.26 25.36 -4.63
CA GLN A 344 -8.64 25.70 -4.25
C GLN A 344 -9.35 26.56 -5.31
N ALA A 345 -8.64 27.52 -5.92
CA ALA A 345 -9.19 28.33 -7.01
C ALA A 345 -9.45 27.45 -8.25
N ALA A 346 -8.51 26.57 -8.59
CA ALA A 346 -8.64 25.60 -9.66
C ALA A 346 -9.83 24.64 -9.43
N ILE A 347 -9.98 24.07 -8.23
CA ILE A 347 -11.13 23.23 -7.86
C ILE A 347 -12.44 24.00 -8.06
N ASN A 348 -12.54 25.21 -7.50
CA ASN A 348 -13.76 26.00 -7.59
C ASN A 348 -14.12 26.30 -9.05
N PHE A 349 -13.11 26.66 -9.84
CA PHE A 349 -13.25 26.89 -11.27
C PHE A 349 -13.76 25.63 -11.99
N ASN A 350 -13.12 24.48 -11.81
CA ASN A 350 -13.44 23.25 -12.53
C ASN A 350 -14.76 22.62 -12.07
N ASN A 351 -15.12 22.68 -10.78
CA ASN A 351 -16.44 22.27 -10.31
C ASN A 351 -17.55 23.14 -10.93
N THR A 352 -17.31 24.45 -11.00
CA THR A 352 -18.24 25.36 -11.67
C THR A 352 -18.35 25.03 -13.15
N LEU A 353 -17.22 24.75 -13.82
CA LEU A 353 -17.18 24.38 -15.22
C LEU A 353 -17.92 23.05 -15.48
N ALA A 354 -17.72 22.05 -14.62
CA ALA A 354 -18.40 20.75 -14.64
C ALA A 354 -19.92 20.91 -14.58
N ALA A 355 -20.39 21.68 -13.60
CA ALA A 355 -21.80 21.94 -13.40
C ALA A 355 -22.42 22.63 -14.62
N ARG A 356 -21.73 23.63 -15.18
CA ARG A 356 -22.16 24.33 -16.40
C ARG A 356 -22.21 23.40 -17.60
N TYR A 357 -21.20 22.55 -17.77
CA TYR A 357 -21.15 21.56 -18.84
C TYR A 357 -22.30 20.55 -18.73
N SER A 358 -22.56 20.01 -17.53
CA SER A 358 -23.65 19.06 -17.27
C SER A 358 -25.05 19.63 -17.51
N ALA A 359 -25.20 20.95 -17.46
CA ALA A 359 -26.46 21.64 -17.71
C ALA A 359 -26.72 21.94 -19.20
N LEU A 360 -25.71 21.77 -20.06
CA LEU A 360 -25.92 21.86 -21.50
C LEU A 360 -26.68 20.61 -21.98
N PRO A 361 -27.78 20.76 -22.74
CA PRO A 361 -28.46 19.63 -23.33
C PRO A 361 -27.46 18.91 -24.24
N VAL A 362 -27.23 17.61 -23.97
CA VAL A 362 -26.24 16.72 -24.60
C VAL A 362 -25.89 17.20 -26.00
N LEU A 363 -24.81 17.97 -26.11
CA LEU A 363 -24.22 18.27 -27.38
C LEU A 363 -23.48 17.00 -27.73
N ALA A 364 -24.04 16.28 -28.69
CA ALA A 364 -23.42 15.15 -29.34
C ALA A 364 -22.13 15.63 -30.02
N ASP A 365 -21.09 15.89 -29.24
CA ASP A 365 -19.75 15.52 -29.66
C ASP A 365 -19.75 13.99 -29.75
N THR A 366 -19.17 13.50 -30.83
CA THR A 366 -19.35 12.16 -31.37
C THR A 366 -19.18 11.03 -30.34
N PRO A 367 -19.77 9.82 -30.58
CA PRO A 367 -19.87 8.72 -29.59
C PRO A 367 -18.56 8.14 -29.01
N ALA A 368 -17.39 8.74 -29.25
CA ALA A 368 -16.10 8.21 -28.84
C ALA A 368 -15.66 8.63 -27.42
N GLU A 369 -16.23 9.69 -26.83
CA GLU A 369 -15.78 10.21 -25.52
C GLU A 369 -16.70 9.85 -24.34
N LEU A 370 -17.76 9.07 -24.56
CA LEU A 370 -18.74 8.66 -23.54
C LEU A 370 -18.48 7.29 -22.88
N VAL A 371 -17.26 6.74 -22.98
CA VAL A 371 -16.88 5.55 -22.18
C VAL A 371 -16.30 6.03 -20.86
N GLY A 372 -17.15 6.28 -19.87
CA GLY A 372 -16.65 6.51 -18.51
C GLY A 372 -17.67 6.93 -17.43
N VAL A 373 -18.88 7.37 -17.79
CA VAL A 373 -19.81 7.97 -16.79
C VAL A 373 -21.14 7.22 -16.67
N ALA A 374 -21.13 5.91 -16.87
CA ALA A 374 -22.31 5.08 -16.58
C ALA A 374 -21.92 3.67 -16.16
N HIS A 375 -21.33 3.50 -14.97
CA HIS A 375 -21.57 2.36 -14.07
C HIS A 375 -20.75 2.51 -12.78
N ALA A 376 -21.28 3.25 -11.82
CA ALA A 376 -21.01 3.01 -10.40
C ALA A 376 -22.10 3.71 -9.57
N GLY A 377 -23.06 2.93 -9.08
CA GLY A 377 -24.04 3.37 -8.09
C GLY A 377 -25.45 3.50 -8.63
N PHE A 378 -26.09 2.38 -8.96
CA PHE A 378 -27.33 1.89 -8.34
C PHE A 378 -27.55 0.44 -8.81
N ASP A 379 -27.98 -0.41 -7.87
CA ASP A 379 -28.34 -1.84 -7.98
C ASP A 379 -27.22 -2.90 -7.80
N ALA A 380 -26.93 -3.23 -6.55
CA ALA A 380 -27.27 -4.52 -5.91
C ALA A 380 -27.03 -4.46 -4.40
#